data_AF-A7S0T4-F1
#
_entry.id   AF-A7S0T4-F1
#
_cell.length_a   1.000
_cell.length_b   1.000
_cell.length_c   1.000
_cell.angle_alpha   90.00
_cell.angle_beta   90.00
_cell.angle_gamma   90.00
#
_symmetry.space_group_name_H-M   'P 1'
#
loop_
_entity.id
_entity.type
_entity.pdbx_description
1 polymer ?
#
loop_
_entity_poly.entity_id
_entity_poly.type
_entity_poly.pdbx_seq_one_letter_code
_entity_poly.pdbx_strand_id
1 'polypeptide(L)'
;VAHALREIGDQLTNDATLNNLIAECHVTKDTAFDTFLAVALQIFQDGVINWGRIVTLFYFGYKLALKVLNQIPLIKMIIEWVVKFVKEKLVKWIFQQGGWVSLRSP
;
A
#
# COMPACT_ATOMS: atom_id res chain seq x y z
N VAL A 1 -10.59 -14.62 4.93
CA VAL A 1 -10.32 -13.15 4.91
C VAL A 1 -9.32 -12.73 5.96
N ALA A 2 -9.66 -12.84 7.26
CA ALA A 2 -8.71 -12.52 8.32
C ALA A 2 -7.43 -13.36 8.23
N HIS A 3 -7.53 -14.65 7.87
CA HIS A 3 -6.36 -15.52 7.76
C HIS A 3 -5.39 -15.14 6.64
N ALA A 4 -5.86 -15.03 5.38
CA ALA A 4 -5.00 -14.65 4.25
C ALA A 4 -4.43 -13.23 4.39
N LEU A 5 -5.23 -12.27 4.88
CA LEU A 5 -4.72 -10.94 5.21
C LEU A 5 -3.74 -10.95 6.38
N ARG A 6 -3.93 -11.84 7.36
CA ARG A 6 -3.00 -12.04 8.47
C ARG A 6 -1.70 -12.67 7.99
N GLU A 7 -1.73 -13.71 7.16
CA GLU A 7 -0.51 -14.32 6.61
C GLU A 7 0.27 -13.35 5.73
N ILE A 8 -0.39 -12.64 4.82
CA ILE A 8 0.28 -11.62 4.00
C ILE A 8 0.79 -10.49 4.90
N GLY A 9 0.01 -10.08 5.91
CA GLY A 9 0.42 -9.10 6.91
C GLY A 9 1.62 -9.55 7.75
N ASP A 10 1.64 -10.81 8.18
CA ASP A 10 2.70 -11.43 8.97
C ASP A 10 3.98 -11.57 8.12
N GLN A 11 3.85 -11.96 6.85
CA GLN A 11 4.95 -11.99 5.90
C GLN A 11 5.54 -10.59 5.68
N LEU A 12 4.70 -9.56 5.48
CA LEU A 12 5.14 -8.17 5.32
C LEU A 12 5.73 -7.59 6.61
N THR A 13 5.24 -8.01 7.77
CA THR A 13 5.77 -7.61 9.08
C THR A 13 7.14 -8.23 9.34
N ASN A 14 7.35 -9.47 8.88
CA ASN A 14 8.61 -10.21 9.05
C ASN A 14 9.64 -9.90 7.95
N ASP A 15 9.28 -9.18 6.89
CA ASP A 15 10.20 -8.74 5.85
C ASP A 15 11.10 -7.59 6.36
N ALA A 16 12.24 -7.95 6.94
CA ALA A 16 13.19 -7.00 7.51
C ALA A 16 13.74 -6.02 6.46
N THR A 17 13.94 -6.47 5.21
CA THR A 17 14.46 -5.62 4.12
C THR A 17 13.46 -4.54 3.76
N LEU A 18 12.20 -4.92 3.53
CA LEU A 18 11.12 -3.99 3.26
C LEU A 18 10.93 -3.00 4.42
N ASN A 19 10.94 -3.48 5.66
CA ASN A 19 10.74 -2.62 6.82
C ASN A 19 11.91 -1.64 7.04
N ASN A 20 13.14 -2.02 6.73
CA ASN A 20 14.31 -1.13 6.80
C ASN A 20 14.25 -0.03 5.73
N LEU A 21 13.92 -0.37 4.48
CA LEU A 21 13.74 0.62 3.41
C LEU A 21 12.61 1.62 3.74
N ILE A 22 11.52 1.14 4.34
CA ILE A 22 10.44 2.00 4.81
C ILE A 22 10.90 2.87 5.98
N ALA A 23 11.72 2.36 6.89
CA ALA A 23 12.25 3.12 8.03
C ALA A 23 13.16 4.27 7.56
N GLU A 24 14.03 4.01 6.58
CA GLU A 24 14.99 4.96 6.01
C GLU A 24 14.32 6.07 5.17
N CYS A 25 13.09 5.87 4.68
CA CYS A 25 12.33 6.92 4.02
C CYS A 25 12.10 8.12 4.96
N HIS A 26 12.80 9.23 4.72
CA HIS A 26 12.54 10.52 5.38
C HIS A 26 11.27 11.14 4.83
N VAL A 27 10.17 10.90 5.53
CA VAL A 27 8.84 11.38 5.18
C VAL A 27 8.57 12.65 5.97
N THR A 28 8.55 13.79 5.29
CA THR A 28 8.08 15.06 5.83
C THR A 28 6.71 15.38 5.24
N LYS A 29 6.05 16.44 5.74
CA LYS A 29 4.81 16.97 5.14
C LYS A 29 4.95 17.18 3.63
N ASP A 30 6.10 17.68 3.21
CA ASP A 30 6.35 18.10 1.84
C ASP A 30 6.78 16.93 0.95
N THR A 31 7.45 15.90 1.50
CA THR A 31 7.96 14.76 0.72
C THR A 31 7.04 13.54 0.73
N ALA A 32 6.00 13.52 1.56
CA ALA A 32 5.15 12.34 1.74
C ALA A 32 4.45 11.90 0.44
N PHE A 33 4.01 12.85 -0.38
CA PHE A 33 3.33 12.53 -1.65
C PHE A 33 4.29 11.90 -2.65
N ASP A 34 5.44 12.53 -2.88
CA ASP A 34 6.43 12.05 -3.84
C ASP A 34 6.99 10.69 -3.42
N THR A 35 7.25 10.52 -2.12
CA THR A 35 7.65 9.22 -1.55
C THR A 35 6.58 8.16 -1.78
N PHE A 36 5.30 8.50 -1.53
CA PHE A 36 4.20 7.58 -1.77
C PHE A 36 4.14 7.15 -3.24
N LEU A 37 4.13 8.13 -4.14
CA LEU A 37 3.96 7.91 -5.57
C LEU A 37 5.13 7.12 -6.15
N ALA A 38 6.37 7.44 -5.77
CA ALA A 38 7.57 6.74 -6.24
C ALA A 38 7.52 5.25 -5.89
N VAL A 39 7.22 4.91 -4.63
CA VAL A 39 7.12 3.52 -4.20
C VAL A 39 5.93 2.81 -4.85
N ALA A 40 4.77 3.48 -4.96
CA ALA A 40 3.61 2.91 -5.64
C ALA A 40 3.92 2.58 -7.11
N LEU A 41 4.61 3.46 -7.84
CA LEU A 41 5.04 3.21 -9.21
C LEU A 41 6.07 2.08 -9.29
N GLN A 42 6.99 2.00 -8.33
CA GLN A 42 8.00 0.94 -8.28
C GLN A 42 7.38 -0.45 -8.05
N ILE A 43 6.38 -0.57 -7.18
CA ILE A 43 5.67 -1.84 -6.92
C ILE A 43 5.06 -2.43 -8.20
N PHE A 44 4.62 -1.58 -9.13
CA PHE A 44 3.95 -1.99 -10.37
C PHE A 44 4.78 -1.69 -11.63
N GLN A 45 6.09 -1.48 -11.50
CA GLN A 45 6.96 -1.03 -12.59
C GLN A 45 7.02 -2.01 -13.78
N ASP A 46 6.91 -3.31 -13.52
CA ASP A 46 6.91 -4.36 -14.55
C ASP A 46 5.53 -4.59 -15.19
N GLY A 47 4.50 -3.81 -14.81
CA GLY A 47 3.14 -3.93 -15.30
C GLY A 47 2.34 -5.10 -14.73
N VAL A 48 2.91 -5.93 -13.85
CA VAL A 48 2.23 -7.07 -13.24
C VAL A 48 1.41 -6.60 -12.04
N ILE A 49 0.10 -6.83 -12.09
CA ILE A 49 -0.83 -6.56 -10.98
C ILE A 49 -1.26 -7.91 -10.38
N ASN A 50 -1.12 -8.03 -9.05
CA ASN A 50 -1.64 -9.15 -8.28
C ASN A 50 -2.03 -8.69 -6.87
N TRP A 51 -2.76 -9.53 -6.15
CA TRP A 51 -3.23 -9.22 -4.81
C TRP A 51 -2.10 -8.96 -3.81
N GLY A 52 -0.99 -9.70 -3.89
CA GLY A 52 0.17 -9.49 -3.04
C GLY A 52 0.70 -8.06 -3.13
N ARG A 53 0.90 -7.56 -4.34
CA ARG A 53 1.38 -6.18 -4.59
C ARG A 53 0.37 -5.11 -4.17
N ILE A 54 -0.93 -5.37 -4.39
CA ILE A 54 -1.99 -4.49 -3.90
C ILE A 54 -1.95 -4.40 -2.37
N VAL A 55 -1.77 -5.52 -1.67
CA VAL A 55 -1.63 -5.54 -0.21
C VAL A 55 -0.34 -4.85 0.24
N THR A 56 0.78 -5.03 -0.47
CA THR A 56 2.02 -4.29 -0.21
C THR A 56 1.83 -2.77 -0.29
N LEU A 57 1.07 -2.27 -1.28
CA LEU A 57 0.74 -0.85 -1.39
C LEU A 57 -0.05 -0.36 -0.17
N PHE A 58 -1.05 -1.11 0.29
CA PHE A 58 -1.81 -0.77 1.50
C PHE A 58 -0.95 -0.78 2.76
N TYR A 59 -0.09 -1.80 2.91
CA TYR A 59 0.83 -1.89 4.05
C TYR A 59 1.80 -0.72 4.07
N PHE A 60 2.33 -0.33 2.91
CA PHE A 60 3.19 0.84 2.79
C PHE A 60 2.45 2.13 3.18
N GLY A 61 1.23 2.36 2.66
CA GLY A 61 0.40 3.49 3.06
C GLY A 61 0.11 3.52 4.57
N TYR A 62 -0.14 2.37 5.19
CA TYR A 62 -0.28 2.23 6.64
C TYR A 62 0.99 2.64 7.39
N LYS A 63 2.17 2.16 6.96
CA LYS A 63 3.45 2.53 7.57
C LYS A 63 3.77 4.01 7.43
N LEU A 64 3.42 4.64 6.30
CA LEU A 64 3.51 6.09 6.13
C LEU A 64 2.61 6.83 7.12
N ALA A 65 1.36 6.39 7.28
CA ALA A 65 0.42 6.98 8.23
C ALA A 65 0.93 6.85 9.68
N LEU A 66 1.59 5.74 10.04
CA LEU A 66 2.22 5.57 11.34
C LEU A 66 3.32 6.62 11.63
N LYS A 67 4.07 7.05 10.61
CA LYS A 67 5.10 8.10 10.79
C LYS A 67 4.52 9.49 11.09
N VAL A 68 3.23 9.70 10.82
CA VAL A 68 2.56 11.00 10.93
C VAL A 68 1.30 10.93 11.80
N LEU A 69 1.23 9.99 12.76
CA LEU A 69 0.05 9.72 13.60
C LEU A 69 -0.53 10.96 14.30
N ASN A 70 0.33 11.90 14.69
CA ASN A 70 -0.08 13.13 15.37
C ASN A 70 -0.56 14.22 14.40
N GLN A 71 -0.65 13.93 13.10
CA GLN A 71 -0.97 14.89 12.05
C GLN A 71 -2.14 14.37 11.20
N ILE A 72 -3.35 14.40 11.76
CA ILE A 72 -4.59 13.92 11.12
C ILE A 72 -4.76 14.41 9.67
N PRO A 73 -4.49 15.67 9.31
CA PRO A 73 -4.59 16.12 7.91
C PRO A 73 -3.70 15.31 6.96
N LEU A 74 -2.49 14.95 7.35
CA LEU A 74 -1.58 14.16 6.52
C LEU A 74 -2.06 12.72 6.37
N ILE A 75 -2.60 12.13 7.44
CA ILE A 75 -3.17 10.78 7.37
C ILE A 75 -4.30 10.75 6.33
N LYS A 76 -5.17 11.77 6.33
CA LYS A 76 -6.23 11.89 5.32
C LYS A 76 -5.65 12.00 3.90
N MET A 77 -4.62 12.81 3.71
CA MET A 77 -3.94 12.93 2.41
C MET A 77 -3.34 11.59 1.95
N ILE A 78 -2.69 10.83 2.83
CA ILE A 78 -2.16 9.50 2.51
C ILE A 78 -3.28 8.55 2.07
N ILE A 79 -4.40 8.53 2.78
CA ILE A 79 -5.57 7.72 2.41
C ILE A 79 -6.10 8.14 1.03
N GLU A 80 -6.22 9.44 0.77
CA GLU A 80 -6.67 9.96 -0.51
C GLU A 80 -5.74 9.54 -1.66
N TRP A 81 -4.43 9.54 -1.46
CA TRP A 81 -3.48 9.09 -2.48
C TRP A 81 -3.59 7.61 -2.78
N VAL A 82 -3.73 6.77 -1.74
CA VAL A 82 -3.97 5.33 -1.91
C VAL A 82 -5.25 5.09 -2.69
N VAL A 83 -6.34 5.77 -2.31
CA VAL A 83 -7.64 5.66 -2.99
C VAL A 83 -7.55 6.12 -4.44
N LYS A 84 -6.86 7.24 -4.70
CA LYS A 84 -6.65 7.77 -6.06
C LYS A 84 -5.86 6.77 -6.91
N PHE A 85 -4.75 6.25 -6.41
CA PHE A 85 -3.94 5.27 -7.13
C PHE A 85 -4.73 4.00 -7.45
N VAL A 86 -5.50 3.48 -6.50
CA VAL A 86 -6.38 2.33 -6.72
C VAL A 86 -7.39 2.63 -7.83
N LYS A 87 -8.08 3.77 -7.76
CA LYS A 87 -9.08 4.18 -8.76
C LYS A 87 -8.48 4.35 -10.16
N GLU A 88 -7.31 4.96 -10.26
CA GLU A 88 -6.70 5.30 -11.56
C GLU A 88 -5.94 4.13 -12.19
N LYS A 89 -5.31 3.27 -11.39
CA LYS A 89 -4.37 2.25 -11.88
C LYS A 89 -4.84 0.82 -11.67
N LEU A 90 -5.59 0.54 -10.60
CA LEU A 90 -5.85 -0.85 -10.17
C LEU A 90 -7.30 -1.29 -10.35
N VAL A 91 -8.26 -0.34 -10.41
CA VAL A 91 -9.70 -0.63 -10.39
C VAL A 91 -10.14 -1.58 -11.50
N LYS A 92 -9.59 -1.42 -12.71
CA LYS A 92 -9.91 -2.27 -13.86
C LYS A 92 -9.51 -3.71 -13.60
N TRP A 93 -8.28 -3.93 -13.12
CA TRP A 93 -7.78 -5.26 -12.79
C TRP A 93 -8.57 -5.87 -11.64
N ILE A 94 -8.81 -5.11 -10.57
CA ILE A 94 -9.60 -5.57 -9.41
C ILE A 94 -10.98 -6.04 -9.86
N PHE A 95 -11.66 -5.27 -10.72
CA PHE A 95 -12.95 -5.66 -11.27
C PHE A 95 -12.87 -6.95 -12.09
N GLN A 96 -11.85 -7.09 -12.95
CA GLN A 96 -11.62 -8.30 -13.76
C GLN A 96 -11.36 -9.54 -12.90
N GLN A 97 -10.82 -9.38 -11.70
CA GLN A 97 -10.63 -10.47 -10.75
C GLN A 97 -11.90 -10.82 -9.95
N GLY A 98 -13.05 -10.20 -10.22
CA GLY A 98 -14.29 -10.39 -9.44
C GLY A 98 -14.40 -9.45 -8.23
N GLY A 99 -13.57 -8.42 -8.15
CA GLY A 99 -13.58 -7.43 -7.09
C GLY A 99 -12.89 -7.90 -5.81
N TRP A 100 -13.04 -7.10 -4.75
CA TRP A 100 -12.44 -7.37 -3.44
C TRP A 100 -12.99 -8.64 -2.76
N VAL A 101 -14.14 -9.15 -3.20
CA VAL A 101 -14.71 -10.40 -2.66
C VAL A 101 -13.90 -11.62 -3.07
N SER A 102 -13.15 -11.58 -4.16
CA SER A 102 -12.31 -12.70 -4.62
C SER A 102 -11.09 -12.95 -3.73
N LEU A 103 -10.65 -11.96 -2.96
CA LEU A 103 -9.70 -12.15 -1.84
C LEU A 103 -10.27 -13.05 -0.72
N ARG A 104 -11.57 -13.32 -0.72
CA ARG A 104 -12.26 -14.10 0.32
C ARG A 104 -12.36 -15.58 -0.01
N SER A 105 -12.02 -16.01 -1.22
CA SER A 105 -12.07 -17.41 -1.61
C SER A 105 -10.85 -18.15 -1.04
N PRO A 106 -11.04 -19.24 -0.27
CA PRO A 106 -9.96 -20.09 0.21
C PRO A 106 -9.24 -20.82 -0.92
#